data_AF-A0A9D1CW39-F1
#
_entry.id   AF-A0A9D1CW39-F1
#
_cell.length_a   1.000
_cell.length_b   1.000
_cell.length_c   1.000
_cell.angle_alpha   90.00
_cell.angle_beta   90.00
_cell.angle_gamma   90.00
#
_symmetry.space_group_name_H-M   'P 1'
#
loop_
_entity.id
_entity.type
_entity.pdbx_description
1 polymer ?
#
loop_
_entity_poly.entity_id
_entity_poly.type
_entity_poly.pdbx_seq_one_letter_code
_entity_poly.pdbx_strand_id
1 'polypeptide(L)'
;KDAPIVLLDEATASLDVENETKVQEALSRLLAGKTVLVIAHRMRTVEAADKIVVLAGGRVAEQGSPSELMAKRGLFRRMVELQRQSAGWKLGESGAARKQARTSGIE
;
A
#
# COMPACT_ATOMS: atom_id res chain seq x y z
N LYS A 1 -27.63 -4.91 -6.89
CA LYS A 1 -27.24 -4.87 -8.32
C LYS A 1 -26.23 -5.98 -8.53
N ASP A 2 -26.54 -6.98 -9.34
CA ASP A 2 -25.67 -8.14 -9.59
C ASP A 2 -24.78 -7.89 -10.82
N ALA A 3 -23.82 -6.97 -10.70
CA ALA A 3 -22.89 -6.70 -11.78
C ALA A 3 -21.80 -7.78 -11.82
N PRO A 4 -21.41 -8.29 -13.01
CA PRO A 4 -20.32 -9.27 -13.14
C PRO A 4 -18.92 -8.64 -13.03
N ILE A 5 -18.82 -7.34 -13.27
CA ILE A 5 -17.59 -6.56 -13.19
C ILE A 5 -17.81 -5.40 -12.21
N VAL A 6 -16.87 -5.23 -11.29
CA VAL A 6 -16.87 -4.16 -10.28
C VAL A 6 -15.61 -3.31 -10.46
N LEU A 7 -15.79 -2.00 -10.63
CA LEU A 7 -14.69 -1.03 -10.61
C LEU A 7 -14.75 -0.28 -9.28
N LEU A 8 -13.65 -0.33 -8.53
CA LEU A 8 -13.48 0.40 -7.29
C LEU A 8 -12.35 1.41 -7.45
N ASP A 9 -12.66 2.68 -7.25
CA ASP A 9 -11.64 3.68 -7.02
C ASP A 9 -11.43 3.75 -5.50
N GLU A 10 -10.20 3.56 -5.01
CA GLU A 10 -9.88 3.58 -3.58
C GLU A 10 -9.93 5.02 -3.04
N ALA A 11 -11.13 5.63 -3.11
CA ALA A 11 -11.56 6.83 -2.40
C ALA A 11 -12.29 6.48 -1.09
N THR A 12 -12.23 5.21 -0.67
CA THR A 12 -12.56 4.71 0.68
C THR A 12 -11.52 5.09 1.74
N ALA A 13 -10.62 6.03 1.43
CA ALA A 13 -9.64 6.59 2.36
C ALA A 13 -10.27 7.27 3.59
N SER A 14 -11.57 7.56 3.57
CA SER A 14 -12.32 8.22 4.65
C SER A 14 -13.14 7.28 5.55
N LEU A 15 -13.04 5.95 5.40
CA LEU A 15 -13.71 5.01 6.29
C LEU A 15 -12.93 4.83 7.60
N ASP A 16 -13.64 5.02 8.72
CA ASP A 16 -13.13 4.85 10.08
C ASP A 16 -12.39 3.51 10.26
N VAL A 17 -11.18 3.59 10.80
CA VAL A 17 -10.32 2.43 11.13
C VAL A 17 -11.08 1.42 12.01
N GLU A 18 -11.99 1.88 12.87
CA GLU A 18 -12.81 1.02 13.74
C GLU A 18 -13.76 0.09 12.98
N ASN A 19 -14.20 0.45 11.77
CA ASN A 19 -15.15 -0.34 10.98
C ASN A 19 -14.53 -1.03 9.76
N GLU A 20 -13.22 -0.88 9.56
CA GLU A 20 -12.52 -1.37 8.36
C GLU A 20 -12.68 -2.88 8.16
N THR A 21 -12.62 -3.67 9.22
CA THR A 21 -12.79 -5.14 9.15
C THR A 21 -14.19 -5.53 8.67
N LYS A 22 -15.25 -4.89 9.17
CA LYS A 22 -16.64 -5.22 8.79
C LYS A 22 -16.93 -4.84 7.34
N VAL A 23 -16.42 -3.69 6.91
CA VAL A 23 -16.56 -3.24 5.52
C VAL A 23 -15.78 -4.16 4.58
N GLN A 24 -14.55 -4.54 4.94
CA GLN A 24 -13.76 -5.51 4.19
C GLN A 24 -14.47 -6.85 4.03
N GLU A 25 -15.07 -7.40 5.09
CA GLU A 25 -15.83 -8.66 5.00
C GLU A 25 -17.07 -8.54 4.12
N ALA A 26 -17.81 -7.44 4.24
CA ALA A 26 -18.97 -7.18 3.39
C ALA A 26 -18.56 -7.03 1.92
N LEU A 27 -17.47 -6.32 1.65
CA LEU A 27 -16.91 -6.14 0.32
C LEU A 27 -16.45 -7.50 -0.25
N SER A 28 -15.71 -8.29 0.54
CA SER A 28 -15.25 -9.62 0.14
C SER A 28 -16.40 -10.54 -0.26
N ARG A 29 -17.48 -10.56 0.52
CA ARG A 29 -18.72 -11.31 0.17
C ARG A 29 -19.38 -10.79 -1.11
N LEU A 30 -19.41 -9.48 -1.32
CA LEU A 30 -20.00 -8.87 -2.51
C LEU A 30 -19.17 -9.11 -3.78
N LEU A 31 -17.84 -9.18 -3.64
CA LEU A 31 -16.89 -9.33 -4.72
C LEU A 31 -16.61 -10.80 -5.09
N ALA A 32 -16.99 -11.74 -4.23
CA ALA A 32 -16.83 -13.17 -4.49
C ALA A 32 -17.48 -13.59 -5.82
N GLY A 33 -16.70 -14.25 -6.67
CA GLY A 33 -17.13 -14.71 -8.00
C GLY A 33 -17.29 -13.61 -9.04
N LYS A 34 -16.79 -12.39 -8.78
CA LYS A 34 -16.85 -11.26 -9.72
C LYS A 34 -15.47 -10.85 -10.19
N THR A 35 -15.39 -10.25 -11.37
CA THR A 35 -14.15 -9.60 -11.82
C THR A 35 -14.07 -8.22 -11.16
N VAL A 36 -13.00 -7.95 -10.42
CA VAL A 36 -12.82 -6.71 -9.69
C VAL A 36 -11.61 -5.97 -10.22
N LEU A 37 -11.81 -4.73 -10.65
CA LEU A 37 -10.75 -3.79 -10.98
C LEU A 37 -10.69 -2.75 -9.85
N VAL A 38 -9.55 -2.67 -9.17
CA VAL A 38 -9.35 -1.70 -8.08
C VAL A 38 -8.19 -0.77 -8.41
N ILE A 39 -8.43 0.52 -8.32
CA ILE A 39 -7.37 1.54 -8.34
C ILE A 39 -6.95 1.75 -6.89
N ALA A 40 -5.82 1.17 -6.50
CA ALA A 40 -5.39 1.16 -5.10
C ALA A 40 -4.13 2.02 -4.85
N HIS A 41 -4.15 2.73 -3.73
CA HIS A 41 -3.04 3.40 -3.08
C HIS A 41 -2.63 2.74 -1.73
N ARG A 42 -3.38 1.76 -1.18
CA ARG A 42 -2.98 1.03 0.05
C ARG A 42 -2.34 -0.31 -0.25
N MET A 43 -1.20 -0.62 0.38
CA MET A 43 -0.52 -1.91 0.19
C MET A 43 -1.39 -3.15 0.48
N ARG A 44 -2.27 -3.09 1.49
CA ARG A 44 -3.10 -4.25 1.87
C ARG A 44 -4.03 -4.70 0.73
N THR A 45 -4.60 -3.74 0.00
CA THR A 45 -5.46 -3.98 -1.17
C THR A 45 -4.64 -4.52 -2.34
N VAL A 46 -3.45 -3.97 -2.54
CA VAL A 46 -2.52 -4.35 -3.61
C VAL A 46 -1.98 -5.78 -3.41
N GLU A 47 -1.65 -6.18 -2.18
CA GLU A 47 -1.12 -7.51 -1.86
C GLU A 47 -2.14 -8.63 -2.04
N ALA A 48 -3.45 -8.33 -1.93
CA ALA A 48 -4.54 -9.29 -2.11
C ALA A 48 -4.95 -9.47 -3.59
N ALA A 49 -4.37 -8.72 -4.52
CA ALA A 49 -4.75 -8.77 -5.93
C ALA A 49 -4.12 -9.98 -6.66
N ASP A 50 -4.91 -10.65 -7.51
CA ASP A 50 -4.42 -11.72 -8.36
C ASP A 50 -3.44 -11.21 -9.43
N LYS A 51 -3.69 -9.99 -9.94
CA LYS A 51 -2.87 -9.33 -10.96
C LYS A 51 -2.76 -7.83 -10.68
N ILE A 52 -1.55 -7.32 -10.84
CA ILE A 52 -1.22 -5.90 -10.70
C ILE A 52 -0.85 -5.32 -12.06
N VAL A 53 -1.28 -4.09 -12.31
CA VAL A 53 -0.89 -3.28 -13.45
C VAL A 53 -0.35 -1.95 -12.91
N VAL A 54 0.94 -1.70 -13.11
CA VAL A 54 1.60 -0.46 -12.70
C VAL A 54 1.57 0.53 -13.84
N LEU A 55 1.07 1.73 -13.57
CA LEU A 55 1.02 2.83 -14.52
C LEU A 55 2.13 3.85 -14.23
N ALA A 56 2.87 4.25 -15.26
CA ALA A 56 3.84 5.36 -15.19
C ALA A 56 3.80 6.16 -16.49
N GLY A 57 3.74 7.50 -16.37
CA GLY A 57 3.70 8.39 -17.54
C GLY A 57 2.53 8.11 -18.50
N GLY A 58 1.37 7.68 -17.98
CA GLY A 58 0.20 7.33 -18.78
C GLY A 58 0.29 6.00 -19.54
N ARG A 59 1.29 5.16 -19.25
CA ARG A 59 1.49 3.85 -19.89
C ARG A 59 1.62 2.74 -18.85
N VAL A 60 1.33 1.51 -19.27
CA VAL A 60 1.61 0.31 -18.46
C VAL A 60 3.12 0.10 -18.41
N ALA A 61 3.70 0.28 -17.24
CA ALA A 61 5.13 0.09 -17.00
C ALA A 61 5.45 -1.36 -16.62
N GLU A 62 4.61 -1.98 -15.80
CA GLU A 62 4.75 -3.37 -15.36
C GLU A 62 3.39 -4.04 -15.19
N GLN A 63 3.35 -5.37 -15.37
CA GLN A 63 2.19 -6.18 -15.04
C GLN A 63 2.61 -7.60 -14.65
N GLY A 64 1.84 -8.23 -13.77
CA GLY A 64 2.09 -9.58 -13.27
C GLY A 64 1.40 -9.84 -11.94
N SER A 65 1.66 -10.99 -11.33
CA SER A 65 1.25 -11.24 -9.95
C SER A 65 2.09 -10.40 -8.97
N PRO A 66 1.61 -10.15 -7.74
CA PRO A 66 2.38 -9.41 -6.75
C PRO A 66 3.76 -10.02 -6.48
N SER A 67 3.85 -11.35 -6.39
CA SER A 67 5.10 -12.06 -6.14
C SER A 67 6.12 -11.91 -7.28
N GLU A 68 5.66 -11.99 -8.53
CA GLU A 68 6.51 -11.78 -9.72
C GLU A 68 7.05 -10.35 -9.77
N LEU A 69 6.22 -9.35 -9.53
CA LEU A 69 6.62 -7.94 -9.57
C LEU A 69 7.58 -7.59 -8.41
N MET A 70 7.40 -8.20 -7.24
CA MET A 70 8.35 -8.06 -6.13
C MET A 70 9.74 -8.65 -6.47
N ALA A 71 9.78 -9.76 -7.21
CA ALA A 71 11.03 -10.40 -7.62
C ALA A 71 11.80 -9.58 -8.68
N LYS A 72 11.09 -8.93 -9.62
CA LYS A 72 11.67 -8.15 -10.72
C LYS A 72 12.43 -6.88 -10.29
N ARG A 73 12.30 -6.46 -9.02
CA ARG A 73 12.91 -5.24 -8.48
C ARG A 73 12.60 -3.96 -9.29
N GLY A 74 11.41 -3.91 -9.90
CA GLY A 74 10.94 -2.77 -10.69
C GLY A 74 10.32 -1.63 -9.87
N LEU A 75 9.55 -0.78 -10.56
CA LEU A 75 8.77 0.33 -9.96
C LEU A 75 7.80 -0.17 -8.91
N PHE A 76 7.16 -1.33 -9.15
CA PHE A 76 6.25 -1.92 -8.18
C PHE A 76 6.92 -2.10 -6.81
N ARG A 77 8.06 -2.82 -6.78
CA ARG A 77 8.81 -3.06 -5.54
C ARG A 77 9.23 -1.75 -4.87
N ARG A 78 9.70 -0.77 -5.65
CA ARG A 78 10.07 0.54 -5.13
C ARG A 78 8.89 1.25 -4.44
N MET A 79 7.69 1.19 -5.03
CA MET A 79 6.48 1.74 -4.41
C MET A 79 6.17 1.04 -3.08
N VAL A 80 6.27 -0.30 -3.03
CA VAL A 80 6.06 -1.08 -1.81
C VAL A 80 7.05 -0.67 -0.71
N GLU A 81 8.34 -0.54 -1.04
CA GLU A 81 9.38 -0.15 -0.10
C GLU A 81 9.14 1.25 0.48
N LEU A 82 8.74 2.22 -0.36
CA LEU A 82 8.41 3.58 0.08
C LEU A 82 7.19 3.59 1.02
N GLN A 83 6.13 2.84 0.71
CA GLN A 83 4.97 2.75 1.61
C GLN A 83 5.35 2.13 2.95
N ARG A 84 6.15 1.06 2.96
CA ARG A 84 6.62 0.43 4.21
C ARG A 84 7.46 1.39 5.06
N GLN A 85 8.33 2.17 4.45
CA GLN A 85 9.11 3.20 5.15
C GLN A 85 8.22 4.28 5.77
N SER A 86 7.18 4.73 5.05
CA SER A 86 6.23 5.71 5.60
C SER A 86 5.38 5.16 6.75
N ALA A 87 4.98 3.88 6.68
CA ALA A 87 4.21 3.22 7.74
C ALA A 87 5.04 2.96 9.02
N GLY A 88 6.35 2.77 8.86
CA GLY A 88 7.30 2.57 9.95
C GLY A 88 7.88 3.87 10.53
N TRP A 89 7.54 5.03 9.99
CA TRP A 89 8.10 6.30 10.45
C TRP A 89 7.56 6.67 11.83
N LYS A 90 8.45 6.70 12.82
CA LYS A 90 8.18 7.19 14.17
C LYS A 90 8.85 8.55 14.34
N LEU A 91 8.06 9.56 14.71
CA LEU A 91 8.60 10.86 15.10
C LEU A 91 9.36 10.73 16.42
N GLY A 92 10.70 10.59 16.36
CA GLY A 92 11.55 10.54 17.55
C GLY A 92 12.95 9.94 17.38
N GLU A 93 13.22 9.12 16.36
CA GLU A 93 14.50 8.39 16.29
C GLU A 93 15.61 9.09 15.49
N SER A 94 15.32 10.15 14.72
CA SER A 94 16.36 10.87 13.96
C SER A 94 17.07 11.99 14.73
N GLY A 95 16.76 12.19 16.03
CA GLY A 95 17.35 13.25 16.86
C GLY A 95 18.30 12.78 17.97
N ALA A 96 18.33 11.49 18.30
CA ALA A 96 19.04 11.00 19.50
C ALA A 96 20.57 10.86 19.32
N ALA A 97 21.07 10.77 18.08
CA ALA A 97 22.50 10.53 17.83
C ALA A 97 23.40 11.77 17.94
N ARG A 98 22.86 12.98 18.19
CA ARG A 98 23.64 14.23 18.19
C ARG A 98 23.88 14.88 19.56
N LYS A 99 23.37 14.32 20.66
CA LYS A 99 23.49 14.95 22.00
C LYS A 99 24.55 14.38 22.95
N GLN A 100 25.30 13.34 22.59
CA GLN A 100 26.34 12.77 23.47
C GLN A 100 27.76 13.34 23.30
N ALA A 101 28.01 14.24 22.35
CA ALA A 101 29.36 14.74 22.06
C ALA A 101 29.70 16.12 22.66
N ARG A 102 28.92 16.67 23.61
CA ARG A 102 29.14 18.05 24.12
C ARG A 102 29.18 18.23 25.64
N THR A 103 29.29 17.16 26.43
CA THR A 103 29.35 17.26 27.90
C THR A 103 30.62 16.68 28.54
N SER A 104 31.69 16.48 27.77
CA SER A 104 32.98 15.98 28.29
C SER A 104 34.16 16.95 28.03
N GLY A 105 33.93 18.25 28.15
CA GLY A 105 34.97 19.23 27.86
C GLY A 105 34.66 20.63 28.35
N ILE A 106 34.40 20.78 29.64
CA ILE A 106 34.65 22.02 30.39
C ILE A 106 35.22 21.59 31.74
N GLU A 107 36.55 21.71 31.86
CA GLU A 107 37.23 21.92 33.14
C GLU A 107 36.77 23.24 33.78
#